data_AF-A0A317C4M7-F1
#
_entry.id   AF-A0A317C4M7-F1
#
_cell.length_a   1.000
_cell.length_b   1.000
_cell.length_c   1.000
_cell.angle_alpha   90.00
_cell.angle_beta   90.00
_cell.angle_gamma   90.00
#
_symmetry.space_group_name_H-M   'P 1'
#
loop_
_entity.id
_entity.type
_entity.pdbx_description
1 polymer ?
#
loop_
_entity_poly.entity_id
_entity_poly.type
_entity_poly.pdbx_seq_one_letter_code
_entity_poly.pdbx_strand_id
1 'polypeptide(L)'
;MSASVRKQYCLKDWLALHGLSVIKVRDFLFHQQANSVVGNVKVDDKQACLTLTANDGWELAAEALSLKFPMLKREIDTVKKGCEVNFYASKKDPPYTLDRGDDFPYVSVCYRGYTSDLICIAHEFGHAVQLFLSAGKFLPPVLRELAAFISELALIECLRDLNSEMTAYLVASWSQENKVYLTDNVRKLELVLKDEKSPYDYCWNYPIARYCAIALSDSLPVVQLEEVFRGLWSVEKCVNAACDKKDVLAMRNYLPEVPALDKEKPALNAYRSLGMMALLDIDYWQGESEKRIEDYYAGLLGHLQKRSSMIAINDVKKPIGYVAWEIDSDKPEVINLTRQAAPFGDHLEVLKKLKQRLPDDAVVISKHMRSSRKEQSVW
;
A
#
# COMPACT_ATOMS: atom_id res chain seq x y z
N MET A 1 48.48 -22.14 -11.82
CA MET A 1 47.08 -22.29 -11.39
C MET A 1 46.39 -20.96 -11.62
N SER A 2 45.40 -20.91 -12.52
CA SER A 2 44.77 -19.65 -12.95
C SER A 2 43.86 -19.10 -11.86
N ALA A 3 44.07 -17.84 -11.47
CA ALA A 3 43.11 -17.08 -10.70
C ALA A 3 41.82 -17.00 -11.53
N SER A 4 40.80 -17.76 -11.13
CA SER A 4 39.44 -17.59 -11.61
C SER A 4 39.00 -16.16 -11.26
N VAL A 5 39.05 -15.26 -12.23
CA VAL A 5 38.46 -13.92 -12.13
C VAL A 5 36.98 -14.12 -11.82
N ARG A 6 36.59 -13.95 -10.55
CA ARG A 6 35.16 -13.96 -10.18
C ARG A 6 34.52 -12.85 -10.99
N LYS A 7 33.61 -13.20 -11.89
CA LYS A 7 32.84 -12.25 -12.68
C LYS A 7 32.11 -11.32 -11.71
N GLN A 8 32.49 -10.04 -11.69
CA GLN A 8 31.83 -9.04 -10.88
C GLN A 8 30.54 -8.64 -11.63
N TYR A 9 29.39 -8.97 -11.06
CA TYR A 9 28.11 -8.54 -11.60
C TYR A 9 27.93 -7.03 -11.41
N CYS A 10 27.21 -6.40 -12.33
CA CYS A 10 26.93 -4.96 -12.30
C CYS A 10 25.43 -4.67 -12.34
N LEU A 11 25.06 -3.40 -12.24
CA LEU A 11 23.67 -2.95 -12.36
C LEU A 11 23.02 -3.41 -13.67
N LYS A 12 23.75 -3.41 -14.79
CA LYS A 12 23.23 -3.95 -16.06
C LYS A 12 22.81 -5.41 -15.97
N ASP A 13 23.64 -6.25 -15.33
CA ASP A 13 23.31 -7.66 -15.12
C ASP A 13 22.09 -7.81 -14.19
N TRP A 14 22.02 -6.99 -13.15
CA TRP A 14 20.90 -6.96 -12.22
C TRP A 14 19.59 -6.54 -12.92
N LEU A 15 19.59 -5.49 -13.75
CA LEU A 15 18.44 -5.05 -14.52
C LEU A 15 17.95 -6.15 -15.46
N ALA A 16 18.88 -6.77 -16.20
CA ALA A 16 18.57 -7.86 -17.12
C ALA A 16 17.97 -9.08 -16.40
N LEU A 17 18.53 -9.46 -15.24
CA LEU A 17 18.05 -10.58 -14.43
C LEU A 17 16.58 -10.41 -14.01
N HIS A 18 16.17 -9.17 -13.72
CA HIS A 18 14.83 -8.85 -13.22
C HIS A 18 13.85 -8.44 -14.33
N GLY A 19 14.30 -8.37 -15.59
CA GLY A 19 13.46 -7.88 -16.70
C GLY A 19 13.10 -6.41 -16.56
N LEU A 20 13.99 -5.60 -15.99
CA LEU A 20 13.76 -4.18 -15.71
C LEU A 20 14.67 -3.28 -16.56
N SER A 21 14.22 -2.05 -16.82
CA SER A 21 15.04 -0.99 -17.39
C SER A 21 15.32 0.10 -16.35
N VAL A 22 16.37 0.89 -16.56
CA VAL A 22 16.68 2.04 -15.69
C VAL A 22 15.48 2.97 -15.55
N ILE A 23 14.81 3.27 -16.66
CA ILE A 23 13.63 4.15 -16.70
C ILE A 23 12.51 3.54 -15.85
N LYS A 24 12.20 2.26 -16.05
CA LYS A 24 11.13 1.56 -15.31
C LYS A 24 11.39 1.54 -13.80
N VAL A 25 12.63 1.33 -13.37
CA VAL A 25 12.98 1.38 -11.94
C VAL A 25 12.83 2.79 -11.39
N ARG A 26 13.32 3.81 -12.11
CA ARG A 26 13.19 5.21 -11.68
C ARG A 26 11.73 5.64 -11.56
N ASP A 27 10.93 5.33 -12.58
CA ASP A 27 9.51 5.66 -12.59
C ASP A 27 8.80 4.95 -11.44
N PHE A 28 9.05 3.65 -11.25
CA PHE A 28 8.51 2.89 -10.12
C PHE A 28 8.88 3.53 -8.77
N LEU A 29 10.16 3.83 -8.53
CA LEU A 29 10.61 4.44 -7.27
C LEU A 29 9.98 5.82 -7.05
N PHE A 30 9.98 6.67 -8.08
CA PHE A 30 9.36 7.99 -8.03
C PHE A 30 7.87 7.91 -7.69
N HIS A 31 7.14 7.02 -8.37
CA HIS A 31 5.71 6.81 -8.10
C HIS A 31 5.48 6.31 -6.68
N GLN A 32 6.26 5.36 -6.18
CA GLN A 32 6.06 4.79 -4.84
C GLN A 32 6.49 5.74 -3.71
N GLN A 33 7.61 6.46 -3.85
CA GLN A 33 8.06 7.47 -2.89
C GLN A 33 7.03 8.57 -2.73
N ALA A 34 6.50 9.09 -3.85
CA ALA A 34 5.48 10.11 -3.80
C ALA A 34 4.25 9.57 -3.02
N ASN A 35 3.91 8.28 -3.20
CA ASN A 35 2.77 7.53 -2.61
C ASN A 35 2.96 7.00 -1.19
N SER A 36 4.14 7.14 -0.61
CA SER A 36 4.40 6.58 0.72
C SER A 36 4.07 7.60 1.80
N VAL A 37 2.90 7.45 2.43
CA VAL A 37 2.65 8.06 3.74
C VAL A 37 3.40 7.21 4.77
N VAL A 38 4.72 7.40 4.86
CA VAL A 38 5.49 6.86 5.97
C VAL A 38 5.09 7.66 7.21
N GLY A 39 4.06 7.19 7.90
CA GLY A 39 3.68 7.73 9.20
C GLY A 39 4.86 7.59 10.15
N ASN A 40 5.39 8.72 10.62
CA ASN A 40 6.36 8.72 11.72
C ASN A 40 5.61 8.37 13.00
N VAL A 41 5.35 7.08 13.22
CA VAL A 41 4.84 6.61 14.51
C VAL A 41 6.03 6.61 15.47
N LYS A 42 6.13 7.67 16.28
CA LYS A 42 7.04 7.68 17.44
C LYS A 42 6.43 6.79 18.52
N VAL A 43 6.69 5.49 18.47
CA VAL A 43 6.54 4.65 19.66
C VAL A 43 7.89 4.68 20.38
N ASP A 44 7.84 4.91 21.69
CA ASP A 44 9.03 4.92 22.53
C ASP A 44 9.71 3.54 22.45
N ASP A 45 11.01 3.54 22.16
CA ASP A 45 11.85 2.39 21.77
C ASP A 45 12.15 1.44 22.95
N LYS A 46 11.25 1.38 23.94
CA LYS A 46 11.23 0.26 24.87
C LYS A 46 10.71 -0.94 24.08
N GLN A 47 11.61 -1.51 23.27
CA GLN A 47 11.56 -2.85 22.71
C GLN A 47 10.70 -3.73 23.61
N ALA A 48 9.43 -3.91 23.24
CA ALA A 48 8.54 -4.72 24.04
C ALA A 48 9.12 -6.13 24.02
N CYS A 49 9.72 -6.52 25.15
CA CYS A 49 10.23 -7.87 25.33
C CYS A 49 9.02 -8.79 25.24
N LEU A 50 8.97 -9.59 24.19
CA LEU A 50 7.94 -10.57 23.95
C LEU A 50 8.11 -11.67 25.00
N THR A 51 6.98 -12.11 25.56
CA THR A 51 6.94 -13.34 26.37
C THR A 51 6.98 -14.61 25.51
N LEU A 52 7.12 -14.45 24.19
CA LEU A 52 7.18 -15.53 23.21
C LEU A 52 8.60 -16.09 23.10
N THR A 53 8.72 -17.42 23.10
CA THR A 53 9.96 -18.10 22.73
C THR A 53 10.19 -18.01 21.22
N ALA A 54 11.41 -18.33 20.76
CA ALA A 54 11.71 -18.35 19.33
C ALA A 54 10.86 -19.38 18.56
N ASN A 55 10.56 -20.52 19.18
CA ASN A 55 9.68 -21.54 18.61
C ASN A 55 8.24 -21.05 18.51
N ASP A 56 7.74 -20.31 19.51
CA ASP A 56 6.41 -19.70 19.44
C ASP A 56 6.35 -18.69 18.28
N GLY A 57 7.43 -17.92 18.08
CA GLY A 57 7.55 -17.01 16.94
C GLY A 57 7.52 -17.73 15.58
N TRP A 58 8.17 -18.89 15.47
CA TRP A 58 8.17 -19.72 14.25
C TRP A 58 6.79 -20.32 13.98
N GLU A 59 6.13 -20.84 15.00
CA GLU A 59 4.75 -21.35 14.91
C GLU A 59 3.78 -20.23 14.50
N LEU A 60 3.90 -19.06 15.11
CA LEU A 60 3.06 -17.89 14.81
C LEU A 60 3.27 -17.37 13.39
N ALA A 61 4.51 -17.34 12.89
CA ALA A 61 4.79 -16.98 11.50
C ALA A 61 4.14 -17.96 10.52
N ALA A 62 4.21 -19.27 10.81
CA ALA A 62 3.59 -20.29 9.99
C ALA A 62 2.05 -20.25 10.03
N GLU A 63 1.48 -19.97 11.20
CA GLU A 63 0.02 -19.80 11.37
C GLU A 63 -0.47 -18.58 10.60
N ALA A 64 0.18 -17.42 10.77
CA ALA A 64 -0.16 -16.20 10.06
C ALA A 64 -0.10 -16.38 8.54
N LEU A 65 0.96 -17.03 8.04
CA LEU A 65 1.10 -17.30 6.61
C LEU A 65 0.04 -18.31 6.13
N SER A 66 -0.31 -19.32 6.93
CA SER A 66 -1.37 -20.29 6.60
C SER A 66 -2.76 -19.65 6.58
N LEU A 67 -3.02 -18.66 7.42
CA LEU A 67 -4.26 -17.87 7.41
C LEU A 67 -4.35 -17.01 6.16
N LYS A 68 -3.24 -16.35 5.77
CA LYS A 68 -3.18 -15.57 4.53
C LYS A 68 -3.28 -16.45 3.28
N PHE A 69 -2.72 -17.66 3.31
CA PHE A 69 -2.65 -18.59 2.18
C PHE A 69 -3.24 -19.98 2.50
N PRO A 70 -4.58 -20.11 2.62
CA PRO A 70 -5.22 -21.37 3.02
C PRO A 70 -4.90 -22.54 2.08
N MET A 71 -4.69 -22.27 0.79
CA MET A 71 -4.37 -23.31 -0.21
C MET A 71 -2.92 -23.80 -0.12
N LEU A 72 -2.03 -23.06 0.56
CA LEU A 72 -0.64 -23.44 0.81
C LEU A 72 -0.43 -24.03 2.20
N LYS A 73 -1.49 -24.14 3.03
CA LYS A 73 -1.39 -24.54 4.44
C LYS A 73 -0.61 -25.84 4.63
N ARG A 74 -0.84 -26.84 3.77
CA ARG A 74 -0.15 -28.14 3.86
C ARG A 74 1.34 -27.99 3.63
N GLU A 75 1.74 -27.24 2.61
CA GLU A 75 3.14 -26.97 2.28
C GLU A 75 3.80 -26.12 3.37
N ILE A 76 3.10 -25.12 3.90
CA ILE A 76 3.56 -24.28 5.03
C ILE A 76 3.78 -25.13 6.28
N ASP A 77 2.83 -26.00 6.64
CA ASP A 77 2.96 -26.93 7.77
C ASP A 77 4.12 -27.92 7.57
N THR A 78 4.38 -28.31 6.32
CA THR A 78 5.51 -29.19 5.97
C THR A 78 6.84 -28.49 6.19
N VAL A 79 6.98 -27.25 5.72
CA VAL A 79 8.18 -26.41 5.94
C VAL A 79 8.37 -26.14 7.43
N LYS A 80 7.30 -25.78 8.15
CA LYS A 80 7.35 -25.51 9.59
C LYS A 80 7.98 -26.66 10.38
N LYS A 81 7.64 -27.91 10.03
CA LYS A 81 8.11 -29.12 10.71
C LYS A 81 9.46 -29.64 10.20
N GLY A 82 9.73 -29.45 8.90
CA GLY A 82 10.91 -30.03 8.24
C GLY A 82 12.12 -29.10 8.17
N CYS A 83 11.91 -27.78 8.24
CA CYS A 83 12.98 -26.79 8.19
C CYS A 83 13.84 -26.88 9.45
N GLU A 84 15.16 -26.95 9.27
CA GLU A 84 16.10 -26.82 10.37
C GLU A 84 16.30 -25.33 10.68
N VAL A 85 16.16 -24.95 11.95
CA VAL A 85 16.25 -23.55 12.37
C VAL A 85 17.19 -23.37 13.55
N ASN A 86 18.15 -22.46 13.41
CA ASN A 86 19.02 -22.02 14.49
C ASN A 86 18.63 -20.61 14.95
N PHE A 87 17.96 -20.53 16.10
CA PHE A 87 17.55 -19.26 16.73
C PHE A 87 18.64 -18.61 17.60
N TYR A 88 19.80 -19.24 17.73
CA TYR A 88 20.90 -18.82 18.61
C TYR A 88 22.13 -18.35 17.81
N ALA A 89 21.91 -17.85 16.60
CA ALA A 89 22.98 -17.30 15.78
C ALA A 89 23.70 -16.14 16.50
N SER A 90 24.95 -15.89 16.12
CA SER A 90 25.71 -14.76 16.65
C SER A 90 25.05 -13.44 16.27
N LYS A 91 25.04 -12.46 17.17
CA LYS A 91 24.56 -11.09 16.88
C LYS A 91 25.34 -10.38 15.76
N LYS A 92 26.51 -10.92 15.39
CA LYS A 92 27.35 -10.37 14.30
C LYS A 92 26.99 -10.94 12.94
N ASP A 93 26.28 -12.06 12.91
CA ASP A 93 25.92 -12.73 11.68
C ASP A 93 24.53 -12.22 11.26
N PRO A 94 24.36 -11.73 10.02
CA PRO A 94 23.05 -11.35 9.52
C PRO A 94 22.15 -12.61 9.45
N PRO A 95 20.83 -12.45 9.62
CA PRO A 95 19.91 -13.56 9.39
C PRO A 95 19.99 -14.01 7.94
N TYR A 96 19.77 -15.31 7.71
CA TYR A 96 19.73 -15.87 6.37
C TYR A 96 18.94 -17.17 6.30
N THR A 97 18.39 -17.42 5.12
CA THR A 97 17.84 -18.70 4.70
C THR A 97 18.72 -19.31 3.61
N LEU A 98 19.21 -20.53 3.84
CA LEU A 98 20.05 -21.27 2.93
C LEU A 98 19.24 -22.35 2.21
N ASP A 99 19.27 -22.31 0.88
CA ASP A 99 18.80 -23.38 0.02
C ASP A 99 19.79 -24.56 0.04
N ARG A 100 19.31 -25.76 0.39
CA ARG A 100 20.09 -27.00 0.44
C ARG A 100 19.78 -27.94 -0.73
N GLY A 101 19.04 -27.48 -1.73
CA GLY A 101 18.65 -28.28 -2.89
C GLY A 101 17.46 -29.19 -2.57
N ASP A 102 17.68 -30.51 -2.60
CA ASP A 102 16.61 -31.50 -2.39
C ASP A 102 16.17 -31.61 -0.91
N ASP A 103 16.95 -31.04 0.01
CA ASP A 103 16.64 -30.98 1.44
C ASP A 103 15.81 -29.73 1.79
N PHE A 104 15.17 -29.76 2.96
CA PHE A 104 14.52 -28.56 3.51
C PHE A 104 15.53 -27.42 3.68
N PRO A 105 15.11 -26.15 3.48
CA PRO A 105 15.95 -24.99 3.76
C PRO A 105 16.48 -25.00 5.20
N TYR A 106 17.59 -24.30 5.41
CA TYR A 106 18.13 -24.00 6.74
C TYR A 106 17.95 -22.53 7.04
N VAL A 107 17.46 -22.20 8.24
CA VAL A 107 17.25 -20.82 8.68
C VAL A 107 18.15 -20.50 9.87
N SER A 108 18.82 -19.36 9.82
CA SER A 108 19.64 -18.83 10.91
C SER A 108 19.17 -17.45 11.32
N VAL A 109 18.76 -17.29 12.58
CA VAL A 109 18.27 -16.03 13.16
C VAL A 109 18.84 -15.87 14.57
N CYS A 110 19.11 -14.63 15.00
CA CYS A 110 19.48 -14.33 16.37
C CYS A 110 18.24 -13.85 17.15
N TYR A 111 17.52 -14.77 17.81
CA TYR A 111 16.31 -14.41 18.56
C TYR A 111 16.64 -13.99 19.99
N ARG A 112 16.17 -12.81 20.40
CA ARG A 112 16.39 -12.20 21.72
C ARG A 112 15.10 -11.83 22.44
N GLY A 113 13.95 -12.14 21.83
CA GLY A 113 12.64 -11.81 22.38
C GLY A 113 12.16 -10.41 22.03
N TYR A 114 12.68 -9.76 20.98
CA TYR A 114 12.17 -8.46 20.54
C TYR A 114 11.17 -8.60 19.39
N THR A 115 10.31 -7.59 19.20
CA THR A 115 9.39 -7.53 18.05
C THR A 115 10.11 -7.53 16.71
N SER A 116 11.29 -6.91 16.63
CA SER A 116 12.16 -6.98 15.45
C SER A 116 12.59 -8.42 15.14
N ASP A 117 12.83 -9.24 16.17
CA ASP A 117 13.24 -10.62 15.96
C ASP A 117 12.07 -11.47 15.45
N LEU A 118 10.83 -11.14 15.84
CA LEU A 118 9.62 -11.80 15.33
C LEU A 118 9.34 -11.42 13.85
N ILE A 119 9.53 -10.15 13.47
CA ILE A 119 9.49 -9.73 12.06
C ILE A 119 10.56 -10.48 11.26
N CYS A 120 11.78 -10.57 11.78
CA CYS A 120 12.88 -11.31 11.16
C CYS A 120 12.54 -12.81 11.00
N ILE A 121 11.92 -13.44 12.00
CA ILE A 121 11.45 -14.83 11.88
C ILE A 121 10.44 -14.96 10.74
N ALA A 122 9.44 -14.07 10.66
CA ALA A 122 8.46 -14.11 9.57
C ALA A 122 9.10 -13.91 8.20
N HIS A 123 10.11 -13.04 8.10
CA HIS A 123 10.89 -12.81 6.89
C HIS A 123 11.59 -14.09 6.42
N GLU A 124 12.40 -14.71 7.27
CA GLU A 124 13.13 -15.93 6.94
C GLU A 124 12.20 -17.14 6.73
N PHE A 125 11.10 -17.22 7.47
CA PHE A 125 10.06 -18.23 7.23
C PHE A 125 9.47 -18.08 5.81
N GLY A 126 9.22 -16.85 5.37
CA GLY A 126 8.76 -16.55 4.01
C GLY A 126 9.73 -17.04 2.93
N HIS A 127 11.04 -16.84 3.14
CA HIS A 127 12.07 -17.41 2.26
C HIS A 127 12.04 -18.94 2.25
N ALA A 128 11.97 -19.59 3.43
CA ALA A 128 11.96 -21.05 3.52
C ALA A 128 10.75 -21.66 2.78
N VAL A 129 9.56 -21.06 2.93
CA VAL A 129 8.36 -21.49 2.22
C VAL A 129 8.51 -21.30 0.71
N GLN A 130 9.02 -20.15 0.27
CA GLN A 130 9.20 -19.90 -1.16
C GLN A 130 10.20 -20.85 -1.81
N LEU A 131 11.34 -21.10 -1.15
CA LEU A 131 12.34 -22.05 -1.64
C LEU A 131 11.74 -23.45 -1.80
N PHE A 132 11.03 -23.93 -0.76
CA PHE A 132 10.34 -25.22 -0.81
C PHE A 132 9.33 -25.31 -1.96
N LEU A 133 8.49 -24.27 -2.14
CA LEU A 133 7.47 -24.24 -3.20
C LEU A 133 8.06 -24.10 -4.61
N SER A 134 9.23 -23.47 -4.74
CA SER A 134 9.90 -23.27 -6.02
C SER A 134 10.57 -24.54 -6.55
N ALA A 135 10.80 -25.54 -5.69
CA ALA A 135 11.35 -26.85 -6.05
C ALA A 135 12.62 -26.76 -6.93
N GLY A 136 13.60 -25.97 -6.47
CA GLY A 136 14.90 -25.79 -7.14
C GLY A 136 14.87 -24.86 -8.36
N LYS A 137 13.72 -24.21 -8.65
CA LYS A 137 13.68 -23.16 -9.67
C LYS A 137 14.44 -21.93 -9.21
N PHE A 138 15.16 -21.31 -10.14
CA PHE A 138 15.83 -20.05 -9.88
C PHE A 138 14.82 -18.95 -9.55
N LEU A 139 15.01 -18.28 -8.41
CA LEU A 139 14.22 -17.14 -7.96
C LEU A 139 15.08 -15.87 -8.02
N PRO A 140 14.71 -14.84 -8.80
CA PRO A 140 15.40 -13.56 -8.80
C PRO A 140 15.43 -12.94 -7.39
N PRO A 141 16.54 -12.31 -6.95
CA PRO A 141 16.66 -11.77 -5.61
C PRO A 141 15.50 -10.85 -5.17
N VAL A 142 15.02 -9.94 -6.02
CA VAL A 142 13.85 -9.09 -5.70
C VAL A 142 12.59 -9.92 -5.43
N LEU A 143 12.38 -11.04 -6.14
CA LEU A 143 11.23 -11.92 -5.92
C LEU A 143 11.34 -12.67 -4.59
N ARG A 144 12.57 -12.97 -4.14
CA ARG A 144 12.81 -13.60 -2.84
C ARG A 144 12.46 -12.68 -1.69
N GLU A 145 12.96 -11.46 -1.75
CA GLU A 145 12.65 -10.41 -0.78
C GLU A 145 11.15 -10.07 -0.77
N LEU A 146 10.48 -10.11 -1.93
CA LEU A 146 9.05 -9.85 -2.02
C LEU A 146 8.24 -10.88 -1.23
N ALA A 147 8.54 -12.17 -1.35
CA ALA A 147 7.84 -13.22 -0.60
C ALA A 147 8.07 -13.07 0.91
N ALA A 148 9.30 -12.77 1.32
CA ALA A 148 9.62 -12.52 2.73
C ALA A 148 8.86 -11.31 3.30
N PHE A 149 8.81 -10.19 2.56
CA PHE A 149 8.04 -9.02 2.99
C PHE A 149 6.52 -9.25 3.01
N ILE A 150 5.97 -10.08 2.12
CA ILE A 150 4.56 -10.49 2.20
C ILE A 150 4.33 -11.33 3.47
N SER A 151 5.28 -12.19 3.85
CA SER A 151 5.21 -12.98 5.08
C SER A 151 5.20 -12.09 6.35
N GLU A 152 6.03 -11.04 6.38
CA GLU A 152 5.97 -10.05 7.46
C GLU A 152 4.60 -9.35 7.55
N LEU A 153 4.02 -8.97 6.41
CA LEU A 153 2.70 -8.33 6.37
C LEU A 153 1.60 -9.29 6.84
N ALA A 154 1.67 -10.58 6.44
CA ALA A 154 0.74 -11.60 6.91
C ALA A 154 0.78 -11.77 8.44
N LEU A 155 1.98 -11.73 9.05
CA LEU A 155 2.13 -11.73 10.51
C LEU A 155 1.47 -10.52 11.17
N ILE A 156 1.71 -9.31 10.64
CA ILE A 156 1.12 -8.07 11.15
C ILE A 156 -0.41 -8.11 11.04
N GLU A 157 -0.95 -8.57 9.90
CA GLU A 157 -2.38 -8.72 9.68
C GLU A 157 -2.98 -9.73 10.68
N CYS A 158 -2.38 -10.91 10.83
CA CYS A 158 -2.84 -11.94 11.76
C CYS A 158 -2.90 -11.45 13.20
N LEU A 159 -1.88 -10.70 13.66
CA LEU A 159 -1.83 -10.23 15.03
C LEU A 159 -2.76 -9.06 15.30
N ARG A 160 -3.13 -8.29 14.26
CA ARG A 160 -4.08 -7.17 14.40
C ARG A 160 -5.41 -7.63 15.00
N ASP A 161 -5.84 -8.84 14.64
CA ASP A 161 -7.10 -9.42 15.10
C ASP A 161 -6.98 -10.11 16.47
N LEU A 162 -5.76 -10.49 16.89
CA LEU A 162 -5.53 -11.29 18.10
C LEU A 162 -5.01 -10.46 19.28
N ASN A 163 -4.13 -9.48 19.02
CA ASN A 163 -3.46 -8.68 20.05
C ASN A 163 -3.08 -7.30 19.50
N SER A 164 -3.95 -6.31 19.73
CA SER A 164 -3.78 -4.95 19.23
C SER A 164 -2.54 -4.24 19.81
N GLU A 165 -2.16 -4.55 21.05
CA GLU A 165 -0.98 -3.98 21.70
C GLU A 165 0.32 -4.51 21.07
N MET A 166 0.45 -5.83 20.93
CA MET A 166 1.61 -6.45 20.26
C MET A 166 1.73 -5.99 18.80
N THR A 167 0.59 -5.83 18.11
CA THR A 167 0.52 -5.31 16.74
C THR A 167 1.11 -3.90 16.65
N ALA A 168 0.81 -3.02 17.60
CA ALA A 168 1.35 -1.66 17.60
C ALA A 168 2.89 -1.65 17.67
N TYR A 169 3.49 -2.50 18.52
CA TYR A 169 4.95 -2.63 18.62
C TYR A 169 5.58 -3.27 17.38
N LEU A 170 4.92 -4.24 16.76
CA LEU A 170 5.38 -4.85 15.50
C LEU A 170 5.34 -3.85 14.35
N VAL A 171 4.24 -3.13 14.20
CA VAL A 171 4.09 -2.08 13.18
C VAL A 171 5.14 -0.99 13.38
N ALA A 172 5.44 -0.61 14.62
CA ALA A 172 6.50 0.36 14.92
C ALA A 172 7.89 -0.16 14.49
N SER A 173 8.25 -1.40 14.85
CA SER A 173 9.53 -2.02 14.45
C SER A 173 9.63 -2.13 12.91
N TRP A 174 8.59 -2.64 12.27
CA TRP A 174 8.51 -2.77 10.81
C TRP A 174 8.62 -1.40 10.11
N SER A 175 8.01 -0.36 10.70
CA SER A 175 8.08 1.01 10.17
C SER A 175 9.46 1.64 10.36
N GLN A 176 10.17 1.31 11.44
CA GLN A 176 11.55 1.78 11.66
C GLN A 176 12.50 1.25 10.58
N GLU A 177 12.32 0.00 10.15
CA GLU A 177 13.11 -0.61 9.07
C GLU A 177 12.86 0.05 7.71
N ASN A 178 11.69 0.68 7.50
CA ASN A 178 11.43 1.45 6.28
C ASN A 178 12.38 2.64 6.12
N LYS A 179 13.02 3.12 7.20
CA LYS A 179 14.12 4.09 7.07
C LYS A 179 15.29 3.49 6.27
N VAL A 180 15.65 2.24 6.54
CA VAL A 180 16.72 1.56 5.82
C VAL A 180 16.25 1.21 4.41
N TYR A 181 15.12 0.49 4.28
CA TYR A 181 14.69 -0.06 2.99
C TYR A 181 14.12 0.99 2.02
N LEU A 182 13.31 1.93 2.53
CA LEU A 182 12.56 2.88 1.69
C LEU A 182 13.17 4.29 1.69
N THR A 183 14.23 4.55 2.47
CA THR A 183 14.98 5.82 2.39
C THR A 183 16.43 5.57 1.97
N ASP A 184 17.23 4.92 2.80
CA ASP A 184 18.67 4.80 2.55
C ASP A 184 18.97 3.93 1.32
N ASN A 185 18.32 2.76 1.21
CA ASN A 185 18.52 1.86 0.07
C ASN A 185 17.89 2.40 -1.22
N VAL A 186 16.79 3.16 -1.14
CA VAL A 186 16.24 3.87 -2.31
C VAL A 186 17.24 4.89 -2.84
N ARG A 187 17.81 5.74 -1.96
CA ARG A 187 18.82 6.73 -2.37
C ARG A 187 20.06 6.08 -2.99
N LYS A 188 20.52 4.97 -2.41
CA LYS A 188 21.64 4.19 -2.97
C LYS A 188 21.29 3.68 -4.37
N LEU A 189 20.10 3.10 -4.55
CA LEU A 189 19.63 2.59 -5.83
C LEU A 189 19.49 3.71 -6.88
N GLU A 190 18.88 4.84 -6.53
CA GLU A 190 18.76 6.02 -7.39
C GLU A 190 20.12 6.57 -7.86
N LEU A 191 21.11 6.54 -6.98
CA LEU A 191 22.46 6.99 -7.31
C LEU A 191 23.11 6.07 -8.36
N VAL A 192 23.07 4.75 -8.14
CA VAL A 192 23.70 3.78 -9.05
C VAL A 192 22.97 3.65 -10.38
N LEU A 193 21.66 3.95 -10.43
CA LEU A 193 20.89 4.00 -11.69
C LEU A 193 21.45 5.03 -12.69
N LYS A 194 22.42 5.87 -12.32
CA LYS A 194 23.14 6.79 -13.22
C LYS A 194 24.32 6.13 -13.95
N ASP A 195 24.80 4.99 -13.46
CA ASP A 195 25.89 4.21 -14.04
C ASP A 195 25.60 2.71 -13.99
N GLU A 196 25.19 2.15 -15.13
CA GLU A 196 24.90 0.72 -15.30
C GLU A 196 26.10 -0.22 -15.04
N LYS A 197 27.33 0.32 -14.98
CA LYS A 197 28.54 -0.46 -14.67
C LYS A 197 28.83 -0.54 -13.17
N SER A 198 28.03 0.12 -12.33
CA SER A 198 28.18 0.06 -10.87
C SER A 198 28.19 -1.40 -10.39
N PRO A 199 29.14 -1.79 -9.52
CA PRO A 199 29.18 -3.14 -8.93
C PRO A 199 27.89 -3.49 -8.22
N TYR A 200 27.40 -4.70 -8.44
CA TYR A 200 26.18 -5.20 -7.80
C TYR A 200 26.26 -5.16 -6.27
N ASP A 201 25.22 -4.62 -5.64
CA ASP A 201 24.98 -4.66 -4.21
C ASP A 201 23.60 -5.27 -3.95
N TYR A 202 23.54 -6.27 -3.05
CA TYR A 202 22.30 -6.96 -2.69
C TYR A 202 21.23 -6.01 -2.13
N CYS A 203 21.65 -4.88 -1.56
CA CYS A 203 20.73 -3.88 -1.00
C CYS A 203 19.78 -3.27 -2.02
N TRP A 204 20.05 -3.40 -3.32
CA TRP A 204 19.18 -2.90 -4.39
C TRP A 204 17.88 -3.70 -4.52
N ASN A 205 17.83 -4.91 -3.96
CA ASN A 205 16.65 -5.76 -4.03
C ASN A 205 15.54 -5.28 -3.09
N TYR A 206 15.91 -4.74 -1.93
CA TYR A 206 14.96 -4.41 -0.86
C TYR A 206 13.94 -3.34 -1.24
N PRO A 207 14.31 -2.19 -1.84
CA PRO A 207 13.34 -1.13 -2.14
C PRO A 207 12.19 -1.60 -3.04
N ILE A 208 12.51 -2.29 -4.14
CA ILE A 208 11.51 -2.77 -5.10
C ILE A 208 10.62 -3.82 -4.45
N ALA A 209 11.23 -4.79 -3.78
CA ALA A 209 10.51 -5.86 -3.10
C ALA A 209 9.57 -5.32 -2.01
N ARG A 210 10.04 -4.39 -1.17
CA ARG A 210 9.26 -3.79 -0.08
C ARG A 210 8.07 -3.00 -0.60
N TYR A 211 8.29 -2.15 -1.62
CA TYR A 211 7.18 -1.42 -2.25
C TYR A 211 6.17 -2.34 -2.93
N CYS A 212 6.64 -3.37 -3.63
CA CYS A 212 5.75 -4.37 -4.22
C CYS A 212 4.96 -5.12 -3.13
N ALA A 213 5.59 -5.54 -2.03
CA ALA A 213 4.89 -6.25 -0.96
C ALA A 213 3.74 -5.42 -0.38
N ILE A 214 4.01 -4.16 -0.05
CA ILE A 214 2.99 -3.22 0.45
C ILE A 214 1.88 -3.01 -0.58
N ALA A 215 2.23 -2.82 -1.86
CA ALA A 215 1.25 -2.57 -2.90
C ALA A 215 0.38 -3.80 -3.22
N LEU A 216 0.98 -5.00 -3.21
CA LEU A 216 0.34 -6.22 -3.69
C LEU A 216 -0.42 -6.99 -2.59
N SER A 217 0.05 -6.96 -1.32
CA SER A 217 -0.54 -7.76 -0.22
C SER A 217 -2.03 -7.50 0.00
N ASP A 218 -2.47 -6.24 -0.22
CA ASP A 218 -3.86 -5.82 -0.04
C ASP A 218 -4.64 -5.75 -1.36
N SER A 219 -3.96 -5.69 -2.51
CA SER A 219 -4.60 -5.36 -3.80
C SER A 219 -4.79 -6.55 -4.73
N LEU A 220 -4.05 -7.63 -4.51
CA LEU A 220 -4.16 -8.86 -5.29
C LEU A 220 -5.03 -9.89 -4.56
N PRO A 221 -5.84 -10.66 -5.31
CA PRO A 221 -6.44 -11.88 -4.77
C PRO A 221 -5.36 -12.81 -4.23
N VAL A 222 -5.66 -13.50 -3.11
CA VAL A 222 -4.73 -14.45 -2.46
C VAL A 222 -4.12 -15.43 -3.45
N VAL A 223 -4.92 -15.99 -4.36
CA VAL A 223 -4.45 -16.94 -5.39
C VAL A 223 -3.33 -16.35 -6.26
N GLN A 224 -3.37 -15.05 -6.57
CA GLN A 224 -2.31 -14.40 -7.36
C GLN A 224 -1.05 -14.14 -6.52
N LEU A 225 -1.20 -13.86 -5.22
CA LEU A 225 -0.07 -13.75 -4.29
C LEU A 225 0.62 -15.11 -4.08
N GLU A 226 -0.12 -16.23 -4.10
CA GLU A 226 0.46 -17.57 -4.06
C GLU A 226 1.39 -17.84 -5.25
N GLU A 227 1.06 -17.31 -6.44
CA GLU A 227 1.92 -17.44 -7.62
C GLU A 227 3.29 -16.77 -7.43
N VAL A 228 3.39 -15.72 -6.59
CA VAL A 228 4.66 -15.10 -6.19
C VAL A 228 5.48 -16.07 -5.33
N PHE A 229 4.84 -16.74 -4.36
CA PHE A 229 5.48 -17.75 -3.52
C PHE A 229 5.93 -18.99 -4.30
N ARG A 230 5.22 -19.34 -5.38
CA ARG A 230 5.60 -20.45 -6.27
C ARG A 230 6.66 -20.07 -7.30
N GLY A 231 7.10 -18.81 -7.33
CA GLY A 231 8.06 -18.32 -8.33
C GLY A 231 7.49 -18.27 -9.75
N LEU A 232 6.17 -18.16 -9.91
CA LEU A 232 5.50 -18.13 -11.21
C LEU A 232 5.41 -16.71 -11.80
N TRP A 233 5.60 -15.68 -10.97
CA TRP A 233 5.64 -14.28 -11.41
C TRP A 233 7.07 -13.85 -11.71
N SER A 234 7.23 -13.05 -12.77
CA SER A 234 8.45 -12.27 -12.97
C SER A 234 8.41 -11.01 -12.10
N VAL A 235 9.59 -10.46 -11.80
CA VAL A 235 9.70 -9.19 -11.07
C VAL A 235 9.07 -8.05 -11.85
N GLU A 236 9.21 -8.07 -13.17
CA GLU A 236 8.54 -7.12 -14.06
C GLU A 236 7.01 -7.14 -13.90
N LYS A 237 6.41 -8.34 -13.82
CA LYS A 237 4.97 -8.50 -13.60
C LYS A 237 4.54 -7.94 -12.24
N CYS A 238 5.33 -8.18 -11.18
CA CYS A 238 5.08 -7.62 -9.86
C CYS A 238 5.11 -6.09 -9.88
N VAL A 239 6.13 -5.50 -10.53
CA VAL A 239 6.29 -4.04 -10.66
C VAL A 239 5.10 -3.43 -11.42
N ASN A 240 4.68 -4.03 -12.54
CA ASN A 240 3.53 -3.56 -13.29
C ASN A 240 2.24 -3.63 -12.46
N ALA A 241 1.96 -4.77 -11.82
CA ALA A 241 0.78 -4.93 -10.98
C ALA A 241 0.75 -3.94 -9.81
N ALA A 242 1.90 -3.61 -9.24
CA ALA A 242 2.04 -2.63 -8.16
C ALA A 242 1.84 -1.17 -8.65
N CYS A 243 2.00 -0.91 -9.94
CA CYS A 243 1.69 0.38 -10.58
C CYS A 243 0.21 0.45 -11.02
N ASP A 244 -0.29 -0.60 -11.69
CA ASP A 244 -1.60 -0.63 -12.37
C ASP A 244 -2.80 -0.40 -11.42
N LYS A 245 -2.66 -0.69 -10.13
CA LYS A 245 -3.77 -0.61 -9.17
C LYS A 245 -3.77 0.60 -8.24
N LYS A 246 -2.75 1.47 -8.33
CA LYS A 246 -2.81 2.77 -7.60
C LYS A 246 -3.50 3.88 -8.38
N ASP A 247 -3.77 3.70 -9.68
CA ASP A 247 -4.72 4.56 -10.40
C ASP A 247 -6.17 4.43 -9.89
N VAL A 248 -6.48 3.39 -9.08
CA VAL A 248 -7.83 3.17 -8.51
C VAL A 248 -7.93 3.51 -7.02
N LEU A 249 -6.81 3.57 -6.26
CA LEU A 249 -6.83 3.80 -4.81
C LEU A 249 -5.90 4.92 -4.31
N ALA A 250 -5.07 5.52 -5.16
CA ALA A 250 -4.30 6.71 -4.84
C ALA A 250 -4.38 7.69 -6.01
N MET A 251 -5.60 8.13 -6.37
CA MET A 251 -5.73 9.40 -7.08
C MET A 251 -5.23 10.47 -6.12
N ARG A 252 -3.92 10.77 -6.18
CA ARG A 252 -3.37 11.94 -5.52
C ARG A 252 -4.20 13.14 -5.96
N ASN A 253 -4.66 13.92 -5.01
CA ASN A 253 -5.24 15.21 -5.30
C ASN A 253 -4.16 16.14 -5.90
N TYR A 254 -4.09 16.14 -7.23
CA TYR A 254 -3.17 16.94 -8.03
C TYR A 254 -3.70 18.36 -8.28
N LEU A 255 -4.94 18.64 -7.84
CA LEU A 255 -5.54 19.95 -7.97
C LEU A 255 -4.72 20.99 -7.16
N PRO A 256 -4.63 22.23 -7.66
CA PRO A 256 -3.88 23.29 -6.98
C PRO A 256 -4.57 23.69 -5.67
N GLU A 257 -3.81 24.35 -4.79
CA GLU A 257 -4.37 24.98 -3.59
C GLU A 257 -5.41 26.04 -3.97
N VAL A 258 -6.52 26.05 -3.26
CA VAL A 258 -7.60 27.01 -3.41
C VAL A 258 -7.18 28.32 -2.73
N PRO A 259 -7.12 29.44 -3.47
CA PRO A 259 -6.87 30.75 -2.88
C PRO A 259 -7.95 31.12 -1.85
N ALA A 260 -7.60 31.98 -0.90
CA ALA A 260 -8.58 32.52 0.05
C ALA A 260 -9.72 33.23 -0.70
N LEU A 261 -10.94 33.11 -0.17
CA LEU A 261 -12.13 33.74 -0.74
C LEU A 261 -11.99 35.26 -0.68
N ASP A 262 -12.09 35.90 -1.84
CA ASP A 262 -12.09 37.36 -1.96
C ASP A 262 -13.53 37.86 -1.81
N LYS A 263 -13.87 38.40 -0.64
CA LYS A 263 -15.25 38.86 -0.34
C LYS A 263 -15.69 40.01 -1.25
N GLU A 264 -14.76 40.74 -1.85
CA GLU A 264 -15.05 41.86 -2.75
C GLU A 264 -15.34 41.38 -4.18
N LYS A 265 -15.06 40.10 -4.49
CA LYS A 265 -15.25 39.50 -5.82
C LYS A 265 -16.11 38.22 -5.78
N PRO A 266 -17.40 38.33 -5.41
CA PRO A 266 -18.29 37.16 -5.26
C PRO A 266 -18.47 36.37 -6.57
N ALA A 267 -18.52 37.05 -7.72
CA ALA A 267 -18.62 36.41 -9.02
C ALA A 267 -17.38 35.54 -9.33
N LEU A 268 -16.17 36.04 -9.02
CA LEU A 268 -14.93 35.29 -9.21
C LEU A 268 -14.90 34.03 -8.33
N ASN A 269 -15.38 34.13 -7.08
CA ASN A 269 -15.49 32.97 -6.19
C ASN A 269 -16.48 31.93 -6.72
N ALA A 270 -17.61 32.37 -7.29
CA ALA A 270 -18.58 31.46 -7.91
C ALA A 270 -17.97 30.71 -9.11
N TYR A 271 -17.23 31.40 -9.99
CA TYR A 271 -16.52 30.76 -11.10
C TYR A 271 -15.45 29.77 -10.64
N ARG A 272 -14.72 30.08 -9.56
CA ARG A 272 -13.77 29.13 -8.96
C ARG A 272 -14.48 27.87 -8.47
N SER A 273 -15.62 28.03 -7.78
CA SER A 273 -16.42 26.89 -7.33
C SER A 273 -16.90 26.01 -8.48
N LEU A 274 -17.41 26.63 -9.56
CA LEU A 274 -17.81 25.90 -10.77
C LEU A 274 -16.64 25.12 -11.38
N GLY A 275 -15.48 25.76 -11.53
CA GLY A 275 -14.28 25.11 -12.05
C GLY A 275 -13.80 23.95 -11.18
N MET A 276 -13.81 24.11 -9.85
CA MET A 276 -13.45 23.03 -8.93
C MET A 276 -14.41 21.82 -9.04
N MET A 277 -15.72 22.06 -9.08
CA MET A 277 -16.70 20.97 -9.25
C MET A 277 -16.51 20.25 -10.60
N ALA A 278 -16.25 21.00 -11.67
CA ALA A 278 -15.96 20.44 -12.99
C ALA A 278 -14.71 19.54 -12.97
N LEU A 279 -13.60 20.00 -12.39
CA LEU A 279 -12.38 19.21 -12.29
C LEU A 279 -12.58 17.94 -11.45
N LEU A 280 -13.27 18.07 -10.31
CA LEU A 280 -13.61 16.91 -9.47
C LEU A 280 -14.48 15.88 -10.20
N ASP A 281 -15.40 16.31 -11.05
CA ASP A 281 -16.24 15.39 -11.85
C ASP A 281 -15.49 14.75 -13.02
N ILE A 282 -14.58 15.50 -13.65
CA ILE A 282 -13.67 14.97 -14.67
C ILE A 282 -12.82 13.85 -14.07
N ASP A 283 -12.41 13.96 -12.81
CA ASP A 283 -11.66 12.91 -12.12
C ASP A 283 -12.56 11.79 -11.57
N TYR A 284 -13.81 12.08 -11.20
CA TYR A 284 -14.69 11.09 -10.56
C TYR A 284 -15.23 10.02 -11.52
N TRP A 285 -15.09 10.22 -12.84
CA TRP A 285 -15.46 9.26 -13.91
C TRP A 285 -16.86 8.61 -13.74
N GLN A 286 -17.84 9.41 -13.28
CA GLN A 286 -19.24 8.98 -13.20
C GLN A 286 -20.17 9.95 -13.92
N GLY A 287 -20.47 9.68 -15.20
CA GLY A 287 -21.63 10.11 -16.01
C GLY A 287 -21.88 11.61 -16.22
N GLU A 288 -21.56 12.46 -15.26
CA GLU A 288 -21.71 13.93 -15.35
C GLU A 288 -20.66 14.55 -16.27
N SER A 289 -19.45 13.99 -16.29
CA SER A 289 -18.40 14.39 -17.24
C SER A 289 -18.76 14.07 -18.70
N GLU A 290 -19.79 13.26 -18.94
CA GLU A 290 -20.29 12.87 -20.27
C GLU A 290 -21.48 13.73 -20.74
N LYS A 291 -22.03 14.61 -19.86
CA LYS A 291 -23.11 15.52 -20.23
C LYS A 291 -22.60 16.64 -21.14
N ARG A 292 -23.52 17.23 -21.91
CA ARG A 292 -23.24 18.48 -22.62
C ARG A 292 -22.86 19.56 -21.60
N ILE A 293 -21.81 20.31 -21.92
CA ILE A 293 -21.27 21.34 -21.02
C ILE A 293 -22.32 22.40 -20.61
N GLU A 294 -23.28 22.68 -21.50
CA GLU A 294 -24.38 23.63 -21.26
C GLU A 294 -25.30 23.16 -20.13
N ASP A 295 -25.77 21.91 -20.19
CA ASP A 295 -26.66 21.31 -19.20
C ASP A 295 -25.93 21.12 -17.86
N TYR A 296 -24.66 20.69 -17.93
CA TYR A 296 -23.80 20.53 -16.77
C TYR A 296 -23.59 21.86 -16.02
N TYR A 297 -23.23 22.91 -16.76
CA TYR A 297 -23.03 24.24 -16.22
C TYR A 297 -24.31 24.82 -15.62
N ALA A 298 -25.44 24.70 -16.33
CA ALA A 298 -26.74 25.20 -15.85
C ALA A 298 -27.15 24.52 -14.53
N GLY A 299 -26.94 23.21 -14.40
CA GLY A 299 -27.22 22.46 -13.17
C GLY A 299 -26.38 22.92 -11.98
N LEU A 300 -25.06 22.97 -12.14
CA LEU A 300 -24.17 23.43 -11.06
C LEU A 300 -24.41 24.89 -10.67
N LEU A 301 -24.65 25.76 -11.66
CA LEU A 301 -24.98 27.16 -11.41
C LEU A 301 -26.28 27.29 -10.61
N GLY A 302 -27.30 26.50 -10.93
CA GLY A 302 -28.55 26.44 -10.18
C GLY A 302 -28.33 26.07 -8.71
N HIS A 303 -27.48 25.07 -8.43
CA HIS A 303 -27.12 24.70 -7.07
C HIS A 303 -26.33 25.78 -6.33
N LEU A 304 -25.43 26.51 -7.00
CA LEU A 304 -24.73 27.65 -6.38
C LEU A 304 -25.69 28.80 -6.05
N GLN A 305 -26.63 29.12 -6.95
CA GLN A 305 -27.63 30.17 -6.73
C GLN A 305 -28.56 29.83 -5.56
N LYS A 306 -29.01 28.57 -5.48
CA LYS A 306 -29.84 28.06 -4.37
C LYS A 306 -29.04 27.80 -3.08
N ARG A 307 -27.71 27.93 -3.11
CA ARG A 307 -26.79 27.56 -2.02
C ARG A 307 -26.95 26.11 -1.57
N SER A 308 -27.33 25.22 -2.49
CA SER A 308 -27.51 23.79 -2.24
C SER A 308 -26.35 22.96 -2.79
N SER A 309 -25.13 23.48 -2.63
CA SER A 309 -23.88 22.77 -2.93
C SER A 309 -22.76 23.18 -1.98
N MET A 310 -21.79 22.28 -1.81
CA MET A 310 -20.60 22.50 -0.99
C MET A 310 -19.41 21.77 -1.59
N ILE A 311 -18.29 22.48 -1.70
CA ILE A 311 -16.98 21.90 -1.99
C ILE A 311 -16.23 21.70 -0.67
N ALA A 312 -15.73 20.49 -0.46
CA ALA A 312 -14.88 20.15 0.66
C ALA A 312 -13.43 20.47 0.30
N ILE A 313 -12.74 21.19 1.18
CA ILE A 313 -11.33 21.55 1.07
C ILE A 313 -10.59 20.94 2.27
N ASN A 314 -9.44 20.32 2.05
CA ASN A 314 -8.62 19.71 3.10
C ASN A 314 -7.68 20.72 3.79
N ASP A 315 -6.87 20.22 4.73
CA ASP A 315 -5.98 21.05 5.56
C ASP A 315 -4.83 21.69 4.77
N VAL A 316 -4.48 21.12 3.61
CA VAL A 316 -3.50 21.71 2.66
C VAL A 316 -4.18 22.56 1.58
N LYS A 317 -5.41 23.04 1.85
CA LYS A 317 -6.19 23.92 0.97
C LYS A 317 -6.51 23.35 -0.40
N LYS A 318 -6.55 22.02 -0.58
CA LYS A 318 -6.93 21.40 -1.86
C LYS A 318 -8.40 20.95 -1.87
N PRO A 319 -9.10 21.07 -3.01
CA PRO A 319 -10.48 20.58 -3.12
C PRO A 319 -10.48 19.06 -3.19
N ILE A 320 -11.11 18.39 -2.23
CA ILE A 320 -11.11 16.92 -2.07
C ILE A 320 -12.40 16.25 -2.55
N GLY A 321 -13.45 17.03 -2.75
CA GLY A 321 -14.74 16.54 -3.21
C GLY A 321 -15.81 17.62 -3.12
N TYR A 322 -17.00 17.33 -3.60
CA TYR A 322 -18.15 18.20 -3.45
C TYR A 322 -19.45 17.41 -3.39
N VAL A 323 -20.48 18.08 -2.87
CA VAL A 323 -21.84 17.57 -2.77
C VAL A 323 -22.80 18.63 -3.28
N ALA A 324 -23.86 18.19 -3.96
CA ALA A 324 -25.00 19.01 -4.34
C ALA A 324 -26.28 18.31 -3.90
N TRP A 325 -27.28 19.09 -3.52
CA TRP A 325 -28.51 18.56 -2.94
C TRP A 325 -29.73 19.39 -3.30
N GLU A 326 -30.89 18.79 -3.04
CA GLU A 326 -32.20 19.41 -3.07
C GLU A 326 -32.92 19.11 -1.76
N ILE A 327 -33.74 20.06 -1.31
CA ILE A 327 -34.62 19.88 -0.16
C ILE A 327 -35.92 19.32 -0.69
N ASP A 328 -36.44 18.27 -0.06
CA ASP A 328 -37.73 17.69 -0.41
C ASP A 328 -38.85 18.73 -0.22
N SER A 329 -39.70 18.89 -1.24
CA SER A 329 -40.76 19.91 -1.22
C SER A 329 -41.86 19.61 -0.19
N ASP A 330 -42.06 18.33 0.12
CA ASP A 330 -43.11 17.86 1.02
C ASP A 330 -42.58 17.69 2.45
N LYS A 331 -41.26 17.51 2.60
CA LYS A 331 -40.58 17.29 3.88
C LYS A 331 -39.28 18.11 3.97
N PRO A 332 -39.32 19.37 4.43
CA PRO A 332 -38.15 20.25 4.46
C PRO A 332 -36.96 19.72 5.27
N GLU A 333 -37.20 18.80 6.20
CA GLU A 333 -36.18 18.08 6.97
C GLU A 333 -35.41 17.02 6.16
N VAL A 334 -35.94 16.62 5.00
CA VAL A 334 -35.33 15.62 4.12
C VAL A 334 -34.49 16.29 3.04
N ILE A 335 -33.22 15.93 2.98
CA ILE A 335 -32.25 16.43 2.01
C ILE A 335 -31.82 15.30 1.09
N ASN A 336 -32.10 15.47 -0.20
CA ASN A 336 -31.75 14.52 -1.24
C ASN A 336 -30.45 14.96 -1.91
N LEU A 337 -29.40 14.14 -1.79
CA LEU A 337 -28.15 14.38 -2.51
C LEU A 337 -28.37 14.09 -4.00
N THR A 338 -28.23 15.13 -4.82
CA THR A 338 -28.26 15.01 -6.29
C THR A 338 -26.89 14.64 -6.84
N ARG A 339 -25.82 14.98 -6.11
CA ARG A 339 -24.44 14.62 -6.46
C ARG A 339 -23.57 14.49 -5.23
N GLN A 340 -22.67 13.50 -5.27
CA GLN A 340 -21.57 13.34 -4.33
C GLN A 340 -20.35 12.86 -5.12
N ALA A 341 -19.30 13.68 -5.14
CA ALA A 341 -18.04 13.35 -5.81
C ALA A 341 -16.88 13.51 -4.82
N ALA A 342 -16.06 12.48 -4.68
CA ALA A 342 -14.81 12.53 -3.92
C ALA A 342 -13.76 11.66 -4.65
N PRO A 343 -13.27 12.12 -5.82
CA PRO A 343 -12.39 11.33 -6.69
C PRO A 343 -11.15 10.80 -5.95
N PHE A 344 -10.64 11.56 -4.99
CA PHE A 344 -9.40 11.22 -4.28
C PHE A 344 -9.60 10.31 -3.06
N GLY A 345 -10.79 9.73 -2.87
CA GLY A 345 -11.10 8.78 -1.79
C GLY A 345 -11.57 9.43 -0.48
N ASP A 346 -11.72 10.75 -0.43
CA ASP A 346 -12.04 11.52 0.78
C ASP A 346 -13.55 11.54 1.14
N HIS A 347 -14.32 10.50 0.79
CA HIS A 347 -15.78 10.47 0.94
C HIS A 347 -16.25 10.77 2.37
N LEU A 348 -15.58 10.23 3.40
CA LEU A 348 -15.94 10.45 4.80
C LEU A 348 -15.70 11.90 5.24
N GLU A 349 -14.62 12.52 4.80
CA GLU A 349 -14.29 13.91 5.16
C GLU A 349 -15.26 14.88 4.47
N VAL A 350 -15.66 14.59 3.23
CA VAL A 350 -16.71 15.34 2.52
C VAL A 350 -18.03 15.28 3.29
N LEU A 351 -18.45 14.08 3.73
CA LEU A 351 -19.69 13.90 4.49
C LEU A 351 -19.63 14.55 5.89
N LYS A 352 -18.49 14.47 6.57
CA LYS A 352 -18.27 15.15 7.86
C LYS A 352 -18.44 16.67 7.73
N LYS A 353 -17.85 17.28 6.69
CA LYS A 353 -18.02 18.71 6.41
C LYS A 353 -19.45 19.05 6.00
N LEU A 354 -20.15 18.16 5.30
CA LEU A 354 -21.56 18.36 4.95
C LEU A 354 -22.43 18.37 6.20
N LYS A 355 -22.23 17.42 7.12
CA LYS A 355 -22.96 17.36 8.39
C LYS A 355 -22.81 18.64 9.21
N GLN A 356 -21.63 19.27 9.19
CA GLN A 356 -21.38 20.55 9.86
C GLN A 356 -22.15 21.74 9.24
N ARG A 357 -22.67 21.60 8.01
CA ARG A 357 -23.40 22.67 7.29
C ARG A 357 -24.90 22.50 7.30
N LEU A 358 -25.40 21.31 7.60
CA LEU A 358 -26.82 21.01 7.61
C LEU A 358 -27.38 21.11 9.04
N PRO A 359 -28.69 21.34 9.19
CA PRO A 359 -29.36 21.27 10.50
C PRO A 359 -29.15 19.91 11.18
N ASP A 360 -29.09 19.89 12.52
CA ASP A 360 -28.85 18.66 13.30
C ASP A 360 -29.96 17.61 13.14
N ASP A 361 -31.17 18.05 12.79
CA ASP A 361 -32.37 17.24 12.55
C ASP A 361 -32.57 16.86 11.07
N ALA A 362 -31.66 17.26 10.18
CA ALA A 362 -31.76 16.95 8.77
C ALA A 362 -31.51 15.46 8.48
N VAL A 363 -32.44 14.84 7.75
CA VAL A 363 -32.33 13.46 7.26
C VAL A 363 -31.74 13.49 5.85
N VAL A 364 -30.53 12.97 5.67
CA VAL A 364 -29.82 13.05 4.38
C VAL A 364 -29.90 11.71 3.65
N ILE A 365 -30.46 11.75 2.44
CA ILE A 365 -30.65 10.57 1.59
C ILE A 365 -29.72 10.68 0.37
N SER A 366 -28.93 9.63 0.13
CA SER A 366 -28.09 9.50 -1.07
C SER A 366 -28.66 8.43 -2.00
N LYS A 367 -28.76 8.74 -3.30
CA LYS A 367 -29.16 7.81 -4.34
C LYS A 367 -27.92 7.31 -5.08
N HIS A 368 -27.38 6.17 -4.67
CA HIS A 368 -26.27 5.52 -5.38
C HIS A 368 -26.79 4.65 -6.52
N MET A 369 -26.50 5.03 -7.77
CA MET A 369 -26.93 4.29 -8.98
C MET A 369 -26.40 2.85 -9.09
N ARG A 370 -25.44 2.42 -8.26
CA ARG A 370 -24.87 1.06 -8.25
C ARG A 370 -25.10 0.27 -6.94
N SER A 371 -25.80 0.84 -5.97
CA SER A 371 -26.17 0.09 -4.76
C SER A 371 -27.43 -0.74 -5.03
N SER A 372 -27.44 -2.01 -4.63
CA SER A 372 -28.63 -2.87 -4.70
C SER A 372 -29.80 -2.34 -3.85
N ARG A 373 -29.53 -1.37 -2.96
CA ARG A 373 -30.52 -0.54 -2.29
C ARG A 373 -30.58 0.80 -3.02
N LYS A 374 -31.66 1.06 -3.75
CA LYS A 374 -31.86 2.28 -4.57
C LYS A 374 -31.76 3.59 -3.79
N GLU A 375 -31.94 3.54 -2.48
CA GLU A 375 -31.84 4.66 -1.55
C GLU A 375 -31.07 4.22 -0.30
N GLN A 376 -30.11 5.04 0.14
CA GLN A 376 -29.39 4.85 1.39
C GLN A 376 -29.49 6.15 2.19
N SER A 377 -30.01 6.04 3.42
CA SER A 377 -29.84 7.10 4.42
C SER A 377 -28.34 7.19 4.74
N VAL A 378 -27.81 8.40 4.69
CA VAL A 378 -26.41 8.70 5.01
C VAL A 378 -26.28 8.91 6.53
N TRP A 379 -27.25 9.60 7.13
CA TRP A 379 -27.57 9.63 8.56
C TRP A 379 -28.97 10.18 8.80
#